data_AF-A0A351A416-F1
#
_entry.id   AF-A0A351A416-F1
#
_cell.length_a   1.000
_cell.length_b   1.000
_cell.length_c   1.000
_cell.angle_alpha   90.00
_cell.angle_beta   90.00
_cell.angle_gamma   90.00
#
_symmetry.space_group_name_H-M   'P 1'
#
loop_
_entity.id
_entity.type
_entity.pdbx_description
1 polymer ?
#
loop_
_entity_poly.entity_id
_entity_poly.type
_entity_poly.pdbx_seq_one_letter_code
_entity_poly.pdbx_strand_id
1 'polypeptide(L)'
;MTDARPATRNEAVALAYTAGETAPRVVAKGKGVLAQEIIDRAREAGVFVHESPELVSLLMQVDLDARIPPQLYIAVAELLAWLYRIEQGADAGPPPHNLDLPESLRPRSADAETGA
;
A
#
# COMPACT_ATOMS: atom_id res chain seq x y z
N MET A 1 -35.30 2.63 1.25
CA MET A 1 -34.13 3.46 1.58
C MET A 1 -33.12 2.62 2.35
N THR A 2 -32.43 1.68 1.68
CA THR A 2 -31.15 1.11 2.16
C THR A 2 -30.42 0.53 0.94
N ASP A 3 -29.60 1.34 0.28
CA ASP A 3 -28.53 0.85 -0.62
C ASP A 3 -27.33 0.54 0.28
N ALA A 4 -27.35 -0.62 0.94
CA ALA A 4 -26.15 -1.12 1.60
C ALA A 4 -25.28 -1.76 0.51
N ARG A 5 -24.53 -0.94 -0.24
CA ARG A 5 -23.41 -1.46 -1.04
C ARG A 5 -22.54 -2.28 -0.10
N PRO A 6 -22.08 -3.47 -0.51
CA PRO A 6 -21.18 -4.25 0.33
C PRO A 6 -20.01 -3.33 0.67
N ALA A 7 -19.80 -3.08 1.97
CA ALA A 7 -18.66 -2.32 2.43
C ALA A 7 -17.43 -3.06 1.90
N THR A 8 -16.85 -2.56 0.80
CA THR A 8 -15.55 -3.00 0.34
C THR A 8 -14.66 -2.89 1.57
N ARG A 9 -14.00 -3.99 1.94
CA ARG A 9 -13.03 -3.99 3.03
C ARG A 9 -11.88 -3.09 2.59
N ASN A 10 -12.06 -1.78 2.71
CA ASN A 10 -11.02 -0.82 2.44
C ASN A 10 -9.95 -1.04 3.49
N GLU A 11 -8.73 -1.21 3.04
CA GLU A 11 -7.56 -1.36 3.88
C GLU A 11 -6.63 -0.19 3.61
N ALA A 12 -5.93 0.28 4.63
CA ALA A 12 -4.95 1.34 4.48
C ALA A 12 -3.75 1.04 5.36
N VAL A 13 -2.57 1.38 4.84
CA VAL A 13 -1.30 1.31 5.56
C VAL A 13 -0.55 2.62 5.35
N ALA A 14 -0.06 3.21 6.43
CA ALA A 14 0.82 4.37 6.40
C ALA A 14 2.26 3.93 6.66
N LEU A 15 3.18 4.40 5.82
CA LEU A 15 4.60 4.13 5.93
C LEU A 15 5.35 5.39 6.34
N ALA A 16 6.35 5.26 7.19
CA ALA A 16 7.31 6.32 7.51
C ALA A 16 8.72 5.87 7.17
N TYR A 17 9.50 6.77 6.58
CA TYR A 17 10.91 6.54 6.30
C TYR A 17 11.74 7.71 6.82
N THR A 18 12.59 7.43 7.81
CA THR A 18 13.49 8.44 8.38
C THR A 18 14.88 8.28 7.77
N ALA A 19 15.53 9.41 7.47
CA ALA A 19 16.90 9.41 6.95
C ALA A 19 17.84 8.61 7.87
N GLY A 20 18.62 7.71 7.28
CA GLY A 20 19.54 6.81 8.00
C GLY A 20 18.93 5.48 8.44
N GLU A 21 17.62 5.26 8.27
CA GLU A 21 17.04 3.92 8.43
C GLU A 21 17.29 3.05 7.19
N THR A 22 17.39 1.74 7.40
CA THR A 22 17.59 0.75 6.34
C THR A 22 16.31 0.38 5.60
N ALA A 23 15.15 0.64 6.19
CA ALA A 23 13.84 0.32 5.62
C ALA A 23 12.73 1.16 6.27
N PRO A 24 11.68 1.54 5.51
CA PRO A 24 10.47 2.17 6.04
C PRO A 24 9.78 1.32 7.10
N ARG A 25 8.99 1.96 7.97
CA ARG A 25 8.17 1.32 9.00
C ARG A 25 6.69 1.50 8.74
N VAL A 26 5.91 0.53 9.18
CA VAL A 26 4.45 0.65 9.25
C VAL A 26 4.09 1.44 10.50
N VAL A 27 3.61 2.67 10.32
CA VAL A 27 3.25 3.57 11.44
C VAL A 27 1.75 3.65 11.69
N ALA A 28 0.93 3.24 10.72
CA ALA A 28 -0.50 3.03 10.91
C ALA A 28 -0.99 1.94 9.96
N LYS A 29 -2.01 1.19 10.39
CA LYS A 29 -2.73 0.26 9.52
C LYS A 29 -4.16 0.07 10.00
N GLY A 30 -5.09 -0.13 9.08
CA GLY A 30 -6.51 -0.21 9.42
C GLY A 30 -7.38 -0.85 8.34
N LYS A 31 -8.60 -1.22 8.73
CA LYS A 31 -9.64 -1.71 7.82
C LYS A 31 -10.94 -0.92 8.03
N GLY A 32 -11.78 -0.87 7.01
CA GLY A 32 -13.10 -0.23 7.07
C GLY A 32 -13.00 1.23 7.49
N VAL A 33 -13.73 1.61 8.55
CA VAL A 33 -13.75 2.99 9.07
C VAL A 33 -12.35 3.48 9.44
N LEU A 34 -11.52 2.63 10.08
CA LEU A 34 -10.16 3.04 10.45
C LEU A 34 -9.28 3.29 9.23
N ALA A 35 -9.45 2.52 8.15
CA ALA A 35 -8.73 2.76 6.90
C ALA A 35 -9.10 4.11 6.29
N GLN A 36 -10.39 4.44 6.30
CA GLN A 36 -10.89 5.72 5.81
C GLN A 36 -10.31 6.89 6.63
N GLU A 37 -10.33 6.77 7.95
CA GLU A 37 -9.76 7.74 8.89
C GLU A 37 -8.25 7.95 8.72
N ILE A 38 -7.50 6.92 8.31
CA ILE A 38 -6.07 7.04 7.97
C ILE A 38 -5.89 7.83 6.67
N ILE A 39 -6.68 7.50 5.64
CA ILE A 39 -6.63 8.15 4.33
C ILE A 39 -6.99 9.64 4.43
N ASP A 40 -8.04 9.96 5.18
CA ASP A 40 -8.52 11.34 5.32
C ASP A 40 -7.50 12.19 6.08
N ARG A 41 -6.93 11.68 7.18
CA ARG A 41 -5.81 12.36 7.87
C ARG A 41 -4.58 12.54 6.99
N ALA A 42 -4.24 11.55 6.16
CA ALA A 42 -3.12 11.66 5.23
C ALA A 42 -3.35 12.80 4.22
N ARG A 43 -4.56 12.89 3.63
CA ARG A 43 -4.94 13.96 2.70
C ARG A 43 -4.92 15.33 3.38
N GLU A 44 -5.47 15.44 4.59
CA GLU A 44 -5.46 16.68 5.38
C GLU A 44 -4.04 17.17 5.67
N ALA A 45 -3.12 16.24 5.94
CA ALA A 45 -1.72 16.53 6.20
C ALA A 45 -0.87 16.73 4.92
N GLY A 46 -1.47 16.63 3.73
CA GLY A 46 -0.73 16.71 2.45
C GLY A 46 0.20 15.52 2.20
N VAL A 47 -0.01 14.39 2.88
CA VAL A 47 0.73 13.14 2.66
C VAL A 47 0.20 12.46 1.41
N PHE A 48 1.11 11.99 0.57
CA PHE A 48 0.77 11.28 -0.66
C PHE A 48 -0.05 9.99 -0.38
N VAL A 49 -1.14 9.80 -1.13
CA VAL A 49 -2.00 8.62 -1.04
C VAL A 49 -2.00 7.89 -2.37
N HIS A 50 -1.62 6.62 -2.35
CA HIS A 50 -1.61 5.73 -3.51
C HIS A 50 -2.54 4.55 -3.29
N GLU A 51 -3.30 4.19 -4.34
CA GLU A 51 -4.19 3.04 -4.31
C GLU A 51 -3.52 1.84 -5.00
N SER A 52 -3.21 0.81 -4.21
CA SER A 52 -2.68 -0.47 -4.71
C SER A 52 -3.18 -1.62 -3.81
N PRO A 53 -4.27 -2.31 -4.19
CA PRO A 53 -4.87 -3.37 -3.38
C PRO A 53 -3.90 -4.49 -3.01
N GLU A 54 -3.01 -4.88 -3.94
CA GLU A 54 -2.04 -5.95 -3.76
C GLU A 54 -0.97 -5.57 -2.73
N LEU A 55 -0.39 -4.38 -2.86
CA LEU A 55 0.62 -3.90 -1.91
C LEU A 55 0.02 -3.71 -0.52
N VAL A 56 -1.16 -3.13 -0.44
CA VAL A 56 -1.86 -2.95 0.84
C VAL A 56 -2.08 -4.30 1.50
N SER A 57 -2.56 -5.30 0.78
CA SER A 57 -2.77 -6.66 1.32
C SER A 57 -1.50 -7.30 1.87
N LEU A 58 -0.34 -7.02 1.27
CA LEU A 58 0.97 -7.48 1.76
C LEU A 58 1.43 -6.69 2.98
N LEU A 59 1.34 -5.36 2.93
CA LEU A 59 1.74 -4.50 4.04
C LEU A 59 0.87 -4.69 5.28
N MET A 60 -0.40 -5.08 5.11
CA MET A 60 -1.29 -5.42 6.23
C MET A 60 -0.79 -6.62 7.05
N GLN A 61 0.05 -7.49 6.47
CA GLN A 61 0.68 -8.62 7.16
C GLN A 61 1.91 -8.21 7.99
N VAL A 62 2.44 -7.00 7.79
CA VAL A 62 3.58 -6.47 8.56
C VAL A 62 3.07 -5.89 9.87
N ASP A 63 3.72 -6.19 10.98
CA ASP A 63 3.33 -5.68 12.30
C ASP A 63 3.42 -4.15 12.39
N LEU A 64 2.57 -3.56 13.24
CA LEU A 64 2.65 -2.13 13.54
C LEU A 64 4.01 -1.82 14.20
N ASP A 65 4.60 -0.68 13.85
CA ASP A 65 5.94 -0.22 14.26
C ASP A 65 7.11 -1.09 13.76
N ALA A 66 6.83 -2.18 13.05
CA ALA A 66 7.84 -3.00 12.41
C ALA A 66 8.35 -2.34 11.12
N ARG A 67 9.61 -2.62 10.80
CA ARG A 67 10.17 -2.31 9.48
C ARG A 67 9.54 -3.22 8.44
N ILE A 68 9.36 -2.71 7.24
CA ILE A 68 8.99 -3.56 6.10
C ILE A 68 10.03 -4.68 5.98
N PRO A 69 9.63 -5.90 5.60
CA PRO A 69 10.57 -7.01 5.47
C PRO A 69 11.29 -6.97 4.10
N PRO A 70 12.48 -7.57 3.97
CA PRO A 70 13.32 -7.47 2.77
C PRO A 70 12.62 -7.81 1.45
N GLN A 71 11.71 -8.78 1.49
CA GLN A 71 10.95 -9.21 0.32
C GLN A 71 10.04 -8.11 -0.26
N LEU A 72 9.66 -7.10 0.53
CA LEU A 72 8.87 -5.95 0.09
C LEU A 72 9.71 -4.71 -0.24
N TYR A 73 11.04 -4.78 -0.10
CA TYR A 73 11.91 -3.61 -0.31
C TYR A 73 11.83 -3.06 -1.72
N ILE A 74 11.88 -3.94 -2.74
CA ILE A 74 11.85 -3.51 -4.15
C ILE A 74 10.57 -2.75 -4.43
N ALA A 75 9.43 -3.34 -4.06
CA ALA A 75 8.11 -2.73 -4.21
C ALA A 75 8.05 -1.34 -3.57
N VAL A 76 8.41 -1.21 -2.29
CA VAL A 76 8.34 0.07 -1.59
C VAL A 76 9.34 1.08 -2.15
N ALA A 77 10.54 0.64 -2.55
CA ALA A 77 11.56 1.51 -3.15
C ALA A 77 11.10 2.08 -4.51
N GLU A 78 10.45 1.27 -5.35
CA GLU A 78 9.90 1.74 -6.63
C GLU A 78 8.80 2.78 -6.44
N LEU A 79 7.90 2.55 -5.48
CA LEU A 79 6.86 3.52 -5.13
C LEU A 79 7.46 4.86 -4.68
N LEU A 80 8.44 4.82 -3.78
CA LEU A 80 9.12 6.02 -3.29
C LEU A 80 9.91 6.73 -4.39
N ALA A 81 10.59 5.98 -5.26
CA ALA A 81 11.33 6.54 -6.39
C ALA A 81 10.39 7.21 -7.41
N TRP A 82 9.20 6.65 -7.64
CA TRP A 82 8.18 7.27 -8.49
C TRP A 82 7.59 8.52 -7.84
N LEU A 83 7.27 8.49 -6.54
CA LEU A 83 6.82 9.66 -5.79
C LEU A 83 7.83 10.81 -5.89
N TYR A 84 9.12 10.52 -5.68
CA TYR A 84 10.20 11.51 -5.78
C TYR A 84 10.30 12.15 -7.18
N ARG A 85 10.01 11.40 -8.26
CA ARG A 85 9.96 11.96 -9.62
C ARG A 85 8.80 12.92 -9.81
N ILE A 86 7.62 12.57 -9.27
CA ILE A 86 6.43 13.45 -9.30
C ILE A 86 6.70 14.75 -8.56
N GLU A 87 7.29 14.68 -7.38
CA GLU A 87 7.59 15.87 -6.58
C GLU A 87 8.57 16.81 -7.28
N GLN A 88 9.45 16.28 -8.13
CA GLN A 88 10.37 17.08 -8.95
C GLN A 88 9.77 17.61 -10.26
N GLY A 89 8.47 17.38 -10.51
CA GLY A 89 7.80 17.82 -11.73
C GLY A 89 8.30 17.10 -12.99
N ALA A 90 8.98 15.96 -12.83
CA ALA A 90 9.33 15.10 -13.95
C ALA A 90 8.09 14.37 -14.44
N ASP A 91 8.04 14.09 -15.74
CA ASP A 91 7.08 13.15 -16.30
C ASP A 91 7.43 11.74 -15.77
N ALA A 92 6.85 11.38 -14.63
CA ALA A 92 7.26 10.22 -13.85
C ALA A 92 6.93 8.88 -14.53
N GLY A 93 6.29 8.94 -15.70
CA GLY A 93 5.64 7.81 -16.36
C GLY A 93 4.40 7.34 -15.59
N PRO A 94 3.73 6.29 -16.07
CA PRO A 94 2.66 5.66 -15.29
C PRO A 94 3.21 5.25 -13.91
N PRO A 95 2.36 5.29 -12.85
CA PRO A 95 2.70 4.67 -11.58
C PRO A 95 3.17 3.23 -11.83
N PRO A 96 4.12 2.71 -11.03
CA PRO A 96 4.53 1.32 -11.15
C PRO A 96 3.29 0.44 -11.09
N HIS A 97 2.89 -0.09 -12.25
CA HIS A 97 1.67 -0.87 -12.39
C HIS A 97 1.95 -2.23 -11.79
N ASN A 98 1.32 -2.49 -10.64
CA ASN A 98 1.44 -3.75 -9.92
C ASN A 98 2.90 -4.11 -9.76
N LEU A 99 3.60 -3.38 -8.88
CA LEU A 99 4.92 -3.69 -8.30
C LEU A 99 5.27 -5.11 -8.68
N ASP A 100 6.33 -5.32 -9.48
CA ASP A 100 6.72 -6.65 -9.95
C ASP A 100 7.13 -7.50 -8.74
N LEU A 101 6.11 -7.87 -7.97
CA LEU A 101 6.21 -8.61 -6.74
C LEU A 101 6.78 -9.93 -7.21
N PRO A 102 7.91 -10.36 -6.60
CA PRO A 102 8.47 -11.65 -6.93
C PRO A 102 7.36 -12.67 -6.80
N GLU A 103 7.31 -13.65 -7.72
CA GLU A 103 6.21 -14.62 -7.82
C GLU A 103 5.83 -15.24 -6.46
N SER A 104 6.82 -15.41 -5.58
CA SER A 104 6.67 -15.89 -4.20
C SER A 104 5.81 -15.03 -3.27
N LEU A 105 5.60 -13.75 -3.59
CA LEU A 105 4.84 -12.78 -2.79
C LEU A 105 3.54 -12.34 -3.45
N ARG A 106 3.25 -12.81 -4.67
CA ARG A 106 1.95 -12.52 -5.27
C ARG A 106 0.88 -13.20 -4.42
N PRO A 107 -0.16 -12.48 -3.96
CA PRO A 107 -1.26 -13.13 -3.27
C PRO A 107 -1.80 -14.21 -4.21
N ARG A 108 -1.93 -15.46 -3.72
CA ARG A 108 -2.55 -16.52 -4.52
C ARG A 108 -3.91 -16.00 -4.98
N SER A 109 -4.04 -15.75 -6.28
CA SER A 109 -5.28 -15.30 -6.89
C SER A 109 -6.39 -16.24 -6.43
N ALA A 110 -7.36 -15.69 -5.72
CA ALA A 110 -8.51 -16.43 -5.26
C ALA A 110 -9.49 -16.66 -6.43
N ASP A 111 -9.04 -17.38 -7.46
CA ASP A 111 -9.81 -17.89 -8.60
C ASP A 111 -8.97 -19.09 -9.14
N ALA A 112 -9.41 -20.33 -9.29
CA ALA A 112 -10.74 -20.91 -9.32
C ALA A 112 -10.66 -22.38 -8.87
N GLU A 113 -11.37 -22.73 -7.80
CA GLU A 113 -11.84 -24.10 -7.54
C GLU A 113 -13.37 -24.11 -7.70
N THR A 114 -13.83 -23.78 -8.91
CA THR A 114 -15.15 -24.25 -9.37
C THR A 114 -14.91 -25.60 -10.00
N GLY A 115 -15.38 -26.65 -9.33
CA GLY A 115 -15.21 -28.02 -9.76
C GLY A 115 -15.75 -28.32 -11.15
N ALA A 116 -15.12 -29.29 -11.79
CA ALA A 116 -15.74 -30.26 -12.68
C ALA A 116 -14.88 -31.53 -12.66
#